data_AF-A0A7C6CVY6-F1
#
_entry.id   AF-A0A7C6CVY6-F1
#
_cell.length_a   1.000
_cell.length_b   1.000
_cell.length_c   1.000
_cell.angle_alpha   90.00
_cell.angle_beta   90.00
_cell.angle_gamma   90.00
#
_symmetry.space_group_name_H-M   'P 1'
#
loop_
_entity.id
_entity.type
_entity.pdbx_description
1 polymer ?
#
loop_
_entity_poly.entity_id
_entity_poly.type
_entity_poly.pdbx_seq_one_letter_code
_entity_poly.pdbx_strand_id
1 'polypeptide(L)'
;MNNENKILKVLKPTNRVLSLVSIALGIVSIITLVLFCFSDVFTIITDEGTKYADGFSYPGYQAIFAGYGNMIIQGYSEAGFNIWMFLGLFLPLIGCIVSCIMLATNFSRRGTNLKRAIVDGVTGLLLLIGGIILFNCDKFWIESAKQVTGSYTNYYEAYLLPALNGEIYFGKDYFPTVTLVICLITAIVKLGNCGALLFQKYYARSVNRQKVVVSE
;
A
#
# COMPACT_ATOMS: atom_id res chain seq x y z
N MET A 1 19.09 -33.76 27.01
CA MET A 1 18.52 -33.39 25.69
C MET A 1 18.20 -31.88 25.71
N ASN A 2 19.04 -31.03 25.12
CA ASN A 2 19.02 -29.56 25.28
C ASN A 2 17.69 -28.89 24.87
N ASN A 3 17.19 -27.98 25.72
CA ASN A 3 16.04 -27.10 25.43
C ASN A 3 16.21 -26.30 24.11
N GLU A 4 17.44 -26.02 23.70
CA GLU A 4 17.79 -25.28 22.48
C GLU A 4 17.34 -25.99 21.19
N ASN A 5 17.40 -27.32 21.17
CA ASN A 5 16.92 -28.12 20.04
C ASN A 5 15.39 -28.16 19.97
N LYS A 6 14.68 -27.93 21.09
CA LYS A 6 13.21 -27.81 21.09
C LYS A 6 12.76 -26.47 20.47
N ILE A 7 13.40 -25.36 20.83
CA ILE A 7 13.03 -24.02 20.31
C ILE A 7 13.18 -23.95 18.78
N LEU A 8 14.32 -24.41 18.24
CA LEU A 8 14.53 -24.45 16.79
C LEU A 8 13.57 -25.39 16.05
N LYS A 9 13.07 -26.44 16.70
CA LYS A 9 12.06 -27.35 16.15
C LYS A 9 10.68 -26.71 16.07
N VAL A 10 10.33 -25.79 16.98
CA VAL A 10 9.06 -25.04 16.96
C VAL A 10 9.12 -23.84 16.02
N LEU A 11 10.23 -23.10 15.98
CA LEU A 11 10.37 -21.90 15.13
C LEU A 11 10.29 -22.20 13.63
N LYS A 12 10.76 -23.38 13.19
CA LYS A 12 10.74 -23.77 11.77
C LYS A 12 9.33 -23.86 11.18
N PRO A 13 8.38 -24.64 11.74
CA PRO A 13 7.01 -24.68 11.24
C PRO A 13 6.31 -23.33 11.38
N THR A 14 6.50 -22.59 12.48
CA THR A 14 5.91 -21.27 12.67
C THR A 14 6.33 -20.29 11.56
N ASN A 15 7.63 -20.22 11.24
CA ASN A 15 8.13 -19.34 10.18
C ASN A 15 7.64 -19.76 8.79
N ARG A 16 7.40 -21.06 8.56
CA ARG A 16 6.80 -21.54 7.31
C ARG A 16 5.35 -21.06 7.17
N VAL A 17 4.55 -21.23 8.22
CA VAL A 17 3.15 -20.76 8.22
C VAL A 17 3.11 -19.25 8.04
N LEU A 18 3.91 -18.50 8.81
CA LEU A 18 3.95 -17.04 8.72
C LEU A 18 4.38 -16.55 7.34
N SER A 19 5.33 -17.23 6.69
CA SER A 19 5.72 -16.93 5.31
C SER A 19 4.62 -17.26 4.29
N LEU A 20 3.84 -18.33 4.49
CA LEU A 20 2.68 -18.62 3.63
C LEU A 20 1.60 -17.55 3.77
N VAL A 21 1.31 -17.12 5.00
CA VAL A 21 0.36 -16.03 5.26
C VAL A 21 0.87 -14.72 4.65
N SER A 22 2.18 -14.41 4.77
CA SER A 22 2.81 -13.24 4.13
C SER A 22 2.67 -13.23 2.60
N ILE A 23 2.79 -14.41 1.96
CA ILE A 23 2.54 -14.54 0.51
C ILE A 23 1.07 -14.32 0.19
N ALA A 24 0.16 -15.01 0.89
CA ALA A 24 -1.28 -14.92 0.63
C ALA A 24 -1.79 -13.47 0.77
N LEU A 25 -1.42 -12.79 1.86
CA LEU A 25 -1.76 -11.38 2.05
C LEU A 25 -1.07 -10.45 1.04
N GLY A 26 0.15 -10.78 0.60
CA GLY A 26 0.81 -10.06 -0.49
C GLY A 26 0.02 -10.13 -1.80
N ILE A 27 -0.55 -11.30 -2.13
CA ILE A 27 -1.42 -11.48 -3.31
C ILE A 27 -2.71 -10.67 -3.15
N VAL A 28 -3.34 -10.72 -1.97
CA VAL A 28 -4.54 -9.92 -1.67
C VAL A 28 -4.24 -8.42 -1.85
N SER A 29 -3.12 -7.93 -1.31
CA SER A 29 -2.72 -6.53 -1.48
C SER A 29 -2.47 -6.16 -2.94
N ILE A 30 -1.87 -7.04 -3.76
CA ILE A 30 -1.73 -6.79 -5.21
C ILE A 30 -3.10 -6.61 -5.86
N ILE A 31 -4.05 -7.51 -5.59
CA ILE A 31 -5.40 -7.44 -6.15
C ILE A 31 -6.08 -6.14 -5.71
N THR A 32 -6.02 -5.80 -4.42
CA THR A 32 -6.62 -4.57 -3.89
C THR A 32 -6.01 -3.31 -4.50
N LEU A 33 -4.69 -3.24 -4.67
CA LEU A 33 -4.02 -2.10 -5.29
C LEU A 33 -4.41 -1.97 -6.78
N VAL A 34 -4.53 -3.08 -7.50
CA VAL A 34 -5.03 -3.05 -8.89
C VAL A 34 -6.48 -2.58 -8.94
N LEU A 35 -7.33 -3.09 -8.05
CA LEU A 35 -8.74 -2.69 -7.98
C LEU A 35 -8.92 -1.23 -7.57
N PHE A 36 -7.99 -0.65 -6.79
CA PHE A 36 -8.01 0.77 -6.45
C PHE A 36 -8.00 1.64 -7.71
N CYS A 37 -7.27 1.24 -8.76
CA CYS A 37 -7.27 1.98 -10.02
C CYS A 37 -8.67 2.07 -10.63
N PHE A 38 -9.54 1.07 -10.46
CA PHE A 38 -10.83 0.98 -11.14
C PHE A 38 -12.02 1.31 -10.24
N SER A 39 -11.79 1.47 -8.94
CA SER A 39 -12.84 1.75 -7.96
C SER A 39 -12.92 3.25 -7.71
N ASP A 40 -14.11 3.70 -7.34
CA ASP A 40 -14.35 5.08 -6.92
C ASP A 40 -13.57 5.40 -5.64
N VAL A 41 -12.83 6.50 -5.65
CA VAL A 41 -11.95 6.89 -4.54
C VAL A 41 -12.35 8.20 -3.88
N PHE A 42 -12.96 9.11 -4.64
CA PHE A 42 -13.62 10.28 -4.10
C PHE A 42 -14.72 10.73 -5.07
N THR A 43 -15.72 11.40 -4.52
CA THR A 43 -16.87 11.91 -5.27
C THR A 43 -16.97 13.42 -5.06
N ILE A 44 -17.33 14.10 -6.14
CA ILE A 44 -17.56 15.55 -6.17
C ILE A 44 -18.99 15.79 -6.64
N ILE A 45 -19.73 16.59 -5.88
CA ILE A 45 -21.06 17.05 -6.24
C ILE A 45 -20.97 18.52 -6.67
N THR A 46 -21.67 18.87 -7.75
CA THR A 46 -21.77 20.24 -8.25
C THR A 46 -23.15 20.83 -7.95
N ASP A 47 -23.35 22.12 -8.23
CA ASP A 47 -24.60 22.82 -7.94
C ASP A 47 -25.84 22.17 -8.59
N GLU A 48 -27.00 22.28 -7.93
CA GLU A 48 -28.28 21.79 -8.44
C GLU A 48 -28.58 22.35 -9.84
N GLY A 49 -29.05 21.49 -10.76
CA GLY A 49 -29.35 21.85 -12.14
C GLY A 49 -28.16 21.74 -13.11
N THR A 50 -26.97 21.37 -12.62
CA THR A 50 -25.81 21.01 -13.47
C THR A 50 -25.76 19.50 -13.74
N LYS A 51 -25.00 19.09 -14.77
CA LYS A 51 -24.87 17.68 -15.19
C LYS A 51 -24.36 16.74 -14.10
N TYR A 52 -23.66 17.25 -13.09
CA TYR A 52 -23.05 16.47 -12.00
C TYR A 52 -23.64 16.80 -10.63
N ALA A 53 -24.87 17.34 -10.60
CA ALA A 53 -25.62 17.63 -9.38
C ALA A 53 -25.90 16.36 -8.54
N ASP A 54 -25.96 15.18 -9.18
CA ASP A 54 -26.12 13.88 -8.52
C ASP A 54 -24.77 13.24 -8.12
N GLY A 55 -23.65 13.92 -8.40
CA GLY A 55 -22.29 13.48 -8.07
C GLY A 55 -21.53 12.83 -9.23
N PHE A 56 -20.23 13.08 -9.26
CA PHE A 56 -19.27 12.47 -10.17
C PHE A 56 -18.15 11.82 -9.35
N SER A 57 -18.08 10.50 -9.42
CA SER A 57 -17.06 9.71 -8.74
C SER A 57 -15.82 9.56 -9.61
N TYR A 58 -14.66 9.89 -9.04
CA TYR A 58 -13.38 9.73 -9.68
C TYR A 58 -12.81 8.36 -9.32
N PRO A 59 -12.58 7.47 -10.30
CA PRO A 59 -11.85 6.23 -10.07
C PRO A 59 -10.37 6.49 -9.78
N GLY A 60 -9.72 5.57 -9.06
CA GLY A 60 -8.34 5.77 -8.60
C GLY A 60 -7.33 6.01 -9.71
N TYR A 61 -7.53 5.49 -10.93
CA TYR A 61 -6.63 5.78 -12.05
C TYR A 61 -6.67 7.27 -12.44
N GLN A 62 -7.84 7.90 -12.39
CA GLN A 62 -7.97 9.33 -12.64
C GLN A 62 -7.28 10.12 -11.55
N ALA A 63 -7.47 9.72 -10.28
CA ALA A 63 -6.79 10.32 -9.14
C ALA A 63 -5.26 10.28 -9.30
N ILE A 64 -4.70 9.14 -9.74
CA ILE A 64 -3.26 8.94 -9.87
C ILE A 64 -2.66 9.63 -11.10
N PHE A 65 -3.39 9.64 -12.22
CA PHE A 65 -2.92 10.14 -13.52
C PHE A 65 -3.53 11.48 -13.90
N ALA A 66 -3.77 12.35 -12.91
CA ALA A 66 -4.15 13.75 -13.14
C ALA A 66 -5.42 13.94 -14.00
N GLY A 67 -6.43 13.10 -13.81
CA GLY A 67 -7.73 13.26 -14.47
C GLY A 67 -7.77 12.75 -15.90
N TYR A 68 -6.81 11.94 -16.34
CA TYR A 68 -6.88 11.31 -17.65
C TYR A 68 -8.18 10.51 -17.79
N GLY A 69 -9.14 11.00 -18.60
CA GLY A 69 -10.46 10.38 -18.79
C GLY A 69 -11.60 11.40 -18.72
N ASN A 70 -12.81 10.95 -18.38
CA ASN A 70 -13.96 11.84 -18.19
C ASN A 70 -13.71 12.77 -16.99
N MET A 71 -13.94 14.06 -17.21
CA MET A 71 -13.74 15.14 -16.24
C MET A 71 -15.03 15.97 -16.13
N ILE A 72 -15.22 16.65 -15.01
CA ILE A 72 -16.32 17.59 -14.79
C ILE A 72 -16.22 18.72 -15.83
N ILE A 73 -15.01 19.24 -16.07
CA ILE A 73 -14.68 20.20 -17.12
C ILE A 73 -14.02 19.45 -18.28
N GLN A 74 -14.77 19.24 -19.36
CA GLN A 74 -14.24 18.58 -20.56
C GLN A 74 -13.22 19.46 -21.29
N GLY A 75 -12.08 18.88 -21.67
CA GLY A 75 -11.05 19.54 -22.48
C GLY A 75 -9.94 20.26 -21.71
N TYR A 76 -9.98 20.28 -20.36
CA TYR A 76 -8.98 20.92 -19.51
C TYR A 76 -8.53 19.99 -18.37
N SER A 77 -7.27 20.10 -17.94
CA SER A 77 -6.75 19.34 -16.79
C SER A 77 -7.30 19.92 -15.49
N GLU A 78 -8.01 19.13 -14.70
CA GLU A 78 -8.58 19.56 -13.41
C GLU A 78 -7.57 19.52 -12.26
N ALA A 79 -6.58 18.62 -12.36
CA ALA A 79 -5.49 18.47 -11.41
C ALA A 79 -4.17 18.27 -12.16
N GLY A 80 -3.06 18.63 -11.52
CA GLY A 80 -1.71 18.29 -11.97
C GLY A 80 -1.30 16.87 -11.58
N PHE A 81 -0.21 16.38 -12.16
CA PHE A 81 0.38 15.09 -11.78
C PHE A 81 0.91 15.14 -10.33
N ASN A 82 0.52 14.16 -9.52
CA ASN A 82 1.01 14.00 -8.16
C ASN A 82 1.94 12.79 -8.03
N ILE A 83 3.24 13.06 -7.92
CA ILE A 83 4.25 11.99 -7.78
C ILE A 83 4.00 11.12 -6.54
N TRP A 84 3.45 11.67 -5.45
CA TRP A 84 3.21 10.91 -4.23
C TRP A 84 2.11 9.88 -4.42
N MET A 85 1.00 10.24 -5.07
CA MET A 85 -0.06 9.26 -5.40
C MET A 85 0.45 8.15 -6.32
N PHE A 86 1.26 8.51 -7.32
CA PHE A 86 1.91 7.55 -8.20
C PHE A 86 2.81 6.57 -7.42
N LEU A 87 3.72 7.09 -6.59
CA LEU A 87 4.61 6.26 -5.77
C LEU A 87 3.83 5.44 -4.73
N GLY A 88 2.76 6.02 -4.16
CA GLY A 88 1.88 5.39 -3.18
C GLY A 88 1.16 4.17 -3.72
N LEU A 89 0.90 4.09 -5.03
CA LEU A 89 0.38 2.89 -5.68
C LEU A 89 1.50 1.94 -6.13
N PHE A 90 2.45 2.44 -6.93
CA PHE A 90 3.34 1.56 -7.69
C PHE A 90 4.44 0.92 -6.84
N LEU A 91 4.98 1.64 -5.84
CA LEU A 91 6.00 1.07 -4.95
C LEU A 91 5.49 -0.13 -4.14
N PRO A 92 4.34 -0.05 -3.43
CA PRO A 92 3.83 -1.22 -2.71
C PRO A 92 3.38 -2.33 -3.66
N LEU A 93 2.86 -2.02 -4.85
CA LEU A 93 2.48 -3.02 -5.85
C LEU A 93 3.69 -3.85 -6.30
N ILE A 94 4.75 -3.18 -6.77
CA ILE A 94 5.99 -3.84 -7.19
C ILE A 94 6.64 -4.56 -6.00
N GLY A 95 6.68 -3.92 -4.83
CA GLY A 95 7.20 -4.51 -3.59
C GLY A 95 6.48 -5.81 -3.21
N CYS A 96 5.16 -5.88 -3.37
CA CYS A 96 4.39 -7.09 -3.12
C CYS A 96 4.70 -8.19 -4.13
N ILE A 97 4.78 -7.87 -5.43
CA ILE A 97 5.14 -8.84 -6.48
C ILE A 97 6.52 -9.45 -6.17
N VAL A 98 7.51 -8.61 -5.90
CA VAL A 98 8.88 -9.06 -5.57
C VAL A 98 8.89 -9.90 -4.30
N SER A 99 8.20 -9.48 -3.24
CA SER A 99 8.09 -10.24 -1.98
C SER A 99 7.45 -11.62 -2.20
N CYS A 100 6.33 -11.70 -2.91
CA CYS A 100 5.65 -12.96 -3.20
C CYS A 100 6.55 -13.93 -3.97
N ILE A 101 7.20 -13.47 -5.04
CA ILE A 101 8.13 -14.28 -5.84
C ILE A 101 9.33 -14.74 -5.00
N MET A 102 9.94 -13.82 -4.25
CA MET A 102 11.13 -14.10 -3.43
C MET A 102 10.84 -15.11 -2.32
N LEU A 103 9.70 -14.99 -1.64
CA LEU A 103 9.29 -15.92 -0.60
C LEU A 103 8.93 -17.30 -1.17
N ALA A 104 8.20 -17.34 -2.29
CA ALA A 104 7.79 -18.60 -2.91
C ALA A 104 8.99 -19.40 -3.45
N THR A 105 9.88 -18.76 -4.20
CA THR A 105 11.05 -19.41 -4.83
C THR A 105 12.12 -19.83 -3.83
N ASN A 106 12.22 -19.15 -2.68
CA ASN A 106 13.21 -19.43 -1.64
C ASN A 106 12.60 -20.04 -0.37
N PHE A 107 11.38 -20.59 -0.46
CA PHE A 107 10.64 -21.09 0.70
C PHE A 107 11.40 -22.19 1.46
N SER A 108 12.03 -23.12 0.73
CA SER A 108 12.78 -24.27 1.27
C SER A 108 14.31 -24.13 1.22
N ARG A 109 14.83 -23.08 0.58
CA ARG A 109 16.27 -22.89 0.36
C ARG A 109 16.99 -22.44 1.62
N ARG A 110 17.97 -23.23 2.07
CA ARG A 110 18.82 -22.88 3.22
C ARG A 110 19.61 -21.59 2.94
N GLY A 111 19.84 -20.80 3.99
CA GLY A 111 20.65 -19.57 3.92
C GLY A 111 19.93 -18.32 3.38
N THR A 112 18.67 -18.45 2.93
CA THR A 112 17.92 -17.33 2.31
C THR A 112 17.13 -16.47 3.29
N ASN A 113 17.06 -16.86 4.58
CA ASN A 113 16.26 -16.18 5.61
C ASN A 113 16.52 -14.66 5.69
N LEU A 114 17.78 -14.22 5.56
CA LEU A 114 18.10 -12.80 5.62
C LEU A 114 17.54 -12.04 4.41
N LYS A 115 17.69 -12.60 3.20
CA LYS A 115 17.17 -11.98 1.97
C LYS A 115 15.65 -11.86 2.04
N ARG A 116 14.99 -12.94 2.46
CA ARG A 116 13.53 -12.99 2.68
C ARG A 116 13.07 -11.97 3.71
N ALA A 117 13.79 -11.86 4.84
CA ALA A 117 13.46 -10.89 5.88
C ALA A 117 13.56 -9.44 5.38
N ILE A 118 14.66 -9.09 4.68
CA ILE A 118 14.84 -7.74 4.14
C ILE A 118 13.72 -7.40 3.16
N VAL A 119 13.42 -8.30 2.22
CA VAL A 119 12.37 -8.08 1.22
C VAL A 119 11.01 -7.87 1.90
N ASP A 120 10.62 -8.73 2.85
CA ASP A 120 9.35 -8.56 3.57
C ASP A 120 9.32 -7.29 4.43
N GLY A 121 10.45 -6.93 5.06
CA GLY A 121 10.57 -5.71 5.83
C GLY A 121 10.35 -4.46 4.97
N VAL A 122 11.04 -4.37 3.84
CA VAL A 122 10.90 -3.26 2.88
C VAL A 122 9.48 -3.21 2.32
N THR A 123 8.93 -4.33 1.86
CA THR A 123 7.57 -4.38 1.34
C THR A 123 6.53 -3.99 2.40
N GLY A 124 6.72 -4.39 3.67
CA GLY A 124 5.85 -3.98 4.77
C GLY A 124 5.83 -2.46 4.98
N LEU A 125 7.01 -1.81 4.92
CA LEU A 125 7.10 -0.35 5.02
C LEU A 125 6.45 0.35 3.81
N LEU A 126 6.68 -0.16 2.60
CA LEU A 126 6.06 0.37 1.38
C LEU A 126 4.54 0.28 1.42
N LEU A 127 3.98 -0.83 1.92
CA LEU A 127 2.53 -1.00 2.09
C LEU A 127 1.95 -0.03 3.12
N LEU A 128 2.66 0.19 4.23
CA LEU A 128 2.22 1.13 5.26
C LEU A 128 2.18 2.56 4.72
N ILE A 129 3.27 3.01 4.09
CA ILE A 129 3.36 4.37 3.54
C ILE A 129 2.40 4.53 2.36
N GLY A 130 2.39 3.59 1.43
CA GLY A 130 1.51 3.62 0.25
C GLY A 130 0.03 3.58 0.62
N GLY A 131 -0.35 2.71 1.56
CA GLY A 131 -1.74 2.65 2.05
C GLY A 131 -2.21 3.97 2.67
N ILE A 132 -1.36 4.65 3.44
CA ILE A 132 -1.67 5.97 4.01
C ILE A 132 -1.81 7.04 2.92
N ILE A 133 -0.94 7.02 1.91
CA ILE A 133 -1.01 7.96 0.78
C ILE A 133 -2.31 7.76 0.01
N LEU A 134 -2.61 6.50 -0.39
CA LEU A 134 -3.81 6.17 -1.15
C LEU A 134 -5.09 6.45 -0.36
N PHE A 135 -5.07 6.25 0.96
CA PHE A 135 -6.18 6.68 1.82
C PHE A 135 -6.42 8.18 1.75
N ASN A 136 -5.38 9.00 1.61
CA ASN A 136 -5.49 10.47 1.54
C ASN A 136 -5.46 10.99 0.09
N CYS A 137 -5.85 10.17 -0.90
CA CYS A 137 -5.85 10.56 -2.32
C CYS A 137 -6.67 11.82 -2.58
N ASP A 138 -7.75 12.02 -1.82
CA ASP A 138 -8.61 13.19 -1.82
C ASP A 138 -7.82 14.49 -1.54
N LYS A 139 -6.96 14.48 -0.52
CA LYS A 139 -6.13 15.64 -0.15
C LYS A 139 -5.02 15.90 -1.17
N PHE A 140 -4.41 14.84 -1.68
CA PHE A 140 -3.37 14.97 -2.71
C PHE A 140 -3.94 15.49 -4.04
N TRP A 141 -5.17 15.09 -4.38
CA TRP A 141 -5.91 15.61 -5.52
C TRP A 141 -6.18 17.10 -5.39
N ILE A 142 -6.73 17.53 -4.25
CA ILE A 142 -6.99 18.94 -3.95
C ILE A 142 -5.72 19.78 -4.08
N GLU A 143 -4.62 19.30 -3.50
CA GLU A 143 -3.34 20.02 -3.56
C GLU A 143 -2.81 20.13 -5.00
N SER A 144 -2.97 19.08 -5.80
CA SER A 144 -2.61 19.11 -7.22
C SER A 144 -3.53 19.99 -8.06
N ALA A 145 -4.79 20.17 -7.68
CA ALA A 145 -5.72 21.07 -8.35
C ALA A 145 -5.42 22.55 -8.09
N LYS A 146 -4.95 22.91 -6.88
CA LYS A 146 -4.50 24.28 -6.55
C LYS A 146 -3.39 24.79 -7.47
N GLN A 147 -2.56 23.88 -7.96
CA GLN A 147 -1.38 24.20 -8.76
C GLN A 147 -1.74 24.46 -10.24
N VAL A 148 -2.96 24.18 -10.66
CA VAL A 148 -3.43 24.42 -12.03
C VAL A 148 -3.86 25.89 -12.16
N THR A 149 -2.96 26.72 -12.70
CA THR A 149 -3.25 28.13 -13.01
C THR A 149 -3.71 28.29 -14.46
N GLY A 150 -4.70 29.14 -14.72
CA GLY A 150 -5.15 29.47 -16.09
C GLY A 150 -6.21 28.53 -16.69
N SER A 151 -6.88 27.74 -15.85
CA SER A 151 -8.07 26.98 -16.25
C SER A 151 -9.23 27.93 -16.53
N TYR A 152 -10.00 27.68 -17.59
CA TYR A 152 -11.15 28.51 -18.01
C TYR A 152 -12.23 28.66 -16.93
N THR A 153 -12.23 27.80 -15.91
CA THR A 153 -13.27 27.74 -14.86
C THR A 153 -12.72 27.73 -13.44
N ASN A 154 -11.41 27.92 -13.24
CA ASN A 154 -10.74 27.86 -11.92
C ASN A 154 -11.32 26.76 -11.02
N TYR A 155 -11.27 25.51 -11.50
CA TYR A 155 -11.87 24.32 -10.87
C TYR A 155 -11.68 24.24 -9.35
N TYR A 156 -10.48 24.57 -8.87
CA TYR A 156 -10.19 24.62 -7.45
C TYR A 156 -11.07 25.63 -6.69
N GLU A 157 -11.20 26.86 -7.18
CA GLU A 157 -11.98 27.90 -6.50
C GLU A 157 -13.49 27.70 -6.66
N ALA A 158 -13.92 27.16 -7.79
CA ALA A 158 -15.34 26.98 -8.11
C ALA A 158 -15.95 25.74 -7.46
N TYR A 159 -15.20 24.64 -7.33
CA TYR A 159 -15.77 23.34 -6.90
C TYR A 159 -15.06 22.73 -5.68
N LEU A 160 -13.74 22.84 -5.57
CA LEU A 160 -13.01 22.22 -4.45
C LEU A 160 -12.97 23.09 -3.19
N LEU A 161 -12.83 24.41 -3.33
CA LEU A 161 -12.75 25.36 -2.22
C LEU A 161 -14.08 25.47 -1.44
N PRO A 162 -15.27 25.56 -2.09
CA PRO A 162 -16.55 25.51 -1.39
C PRO A 162 -16.74 24.16 -0.69
N ALA A 163 -16.35 23.07 -1.33
CA ALA A 163 -16.44 21.74 -0.76
C ALA A 163 -15.51 21.53 0.46
N LEU A 164 -14.32 22.14 0.45
CA LEU A 164 -13.43 22.23 1.61
C LEU A 164 -14.01 23.07 2.76
N ASN A 165 -14.85 24.06 2.43
CA ASN A 165 -15.49 24.97 3.39
C ASN A 165 -16.84 24.46 3.92
N GLY A 166 -17.22 23.21 3.57
CA GLY A 166 -18.40 22.54 4.11
C GLY A 166 -19.65 22.64 3.25
N GLU A 167 -19.54 23.16 2.02
CA GLU A 167 -20.60 23.10 1.02
C GLU A 167 -20.55 21.80 0.20
N ILE A 168 -21.59 21.58 -0.61
CA ILE A 168 -22.14 20.30 -1.10
C ILE A 168 -21.07 19.33 -1.65
N TYR A 169 -20.59 18.47 -0.74
CA TYR A 169 -19.96 17.15 -0.91
C TYR A 169 -18.76 16.99 -1.87
N PHE A 170 -17.57 17.26 -1.34
CA PHE A 170 -16.34 16.53 -1.66
C PHE A 170 -16.12 15.44 -0.61
N GLY A 171 -16.25 14.18 -1.01
CA GLY A 171 -16.24 13.05 -0.09
C GLY A 171 -15.30 11.95 -0.54
N LYS A 172 -14.53 11.41 0.40
CA LYS A 172 -13.76 10.18 0.18
C LYS A 172 -14.71 8.99 0.13
N ASP A 173 -14.58 8.18 -0.91
CA ASP A 173 -15.37 6.96 -1.04
C ASP A 173 -14.87 5.86 -0.09
N TYR A 174 -15.62 4.77 -0.02
CA TYR A 174 -15.32 3.68 0.90
C TYR A 174 -14.05 2.89 0.51
N PHE A 175 -13.74 2.79 -0.79
CA PHE A 175 -12.67 1.92 -1.29
C PHE A 175 -11.26 2.29 -0.77
N PRO A 176 -10.85 3.57 -0.71
CA PRO A 176 -9.61 3.97 -0.05
C PRO A 176 -9.47 3.47 1.40
N THR A 177 -10.58 3.37 2.15
CA THR A 177 -10.58 2.81 3.51
C THR A 177 -10.29 1.32 3.49
N VAL A 178 -10.92 0.57 2.57
CA VAL A 178 -10.66 -0.86 2.37
C VAL A 178 -9.19 -1.10 2.00
N THR A 179 -8.67 -0.29 1.06
CA THR A 179 -7.26 -0.37 0.66
C THR A 179 -6.31 -0.12 1.83
N LEU A 180 -6.58 0.90 2.66
CA LEU A 180 -5.78 1.17 3.86
C LEU A 180 -5.76 -0.03 4.81
N VAL A 181 -6.93 -0.58 5.15
CA VAL A 181 -7.05 -1.70 6.09
C VAL A 181 -6.28 -2.93 5.59
N ILE A 182 -6.42 -3.27 4.31
CA ILE A 182 -5.71 -4.39 3.71
C ILE A 182 -4.19 -4.13 3.70
N CYS A 183 -3.76 -2.93 3.32
CA CYS A 183 -2.34 -2.56 3.35
C CYS A 183 -1.74 -2.63 4.75
N LEU A 184 -2.47 -2.17 5.79
CA LEU A 184 -2.00 -2.20 7.18
C LEU A 184 -1.90 -3.64 7.72
N ILE A 185 -2.92 -4.47 7.50
CA ILE A 185 -2.90 -5.88 7.92
C ILE A 185 -1.73 -6.61 7.25
N THR A 186 -1.56 -6.44 5.93
CA THR A 186 -0.45 -7.06 5.21
C THR A 186 0.91 -6.52 5.68
N ALA A 187 1.02 -5.21 5.93
CA ALA A 187 2.25 -4.61 6.44
C ALA A 187 2.67 -5.19 7.80
N ILE A 188 1.73 -5.32 8.75
CA ILE A 188 1.99 -5.91 10.07
C ILE A 188 2.49 -7.34 9.94
N VAL A 189 1.83 -8.16 9.10
CA VAL A 189 2.23 -9.56 8.90
C VAL A 189 3.61 -9.66 8.24
N LYS A 190 3.90 -8.81 7.24
CA LYS A 190 5.22 -8.79 6.58
C LYS A 190 6.34 -8.37 7.53
N LEU A 191 6.11 -7.33 8.35
CA LEU A 191 7.06 -6.91 9.38
C LEU A 191 7.24 -8.00 10.45
N GLY A 192 6.17 -8.68 10.86
CA GLY A 192 6.22 -9.84 11.74
C GLY A 192 7.03 -10.99 11.16
N ASN A 193 6.84 -11.32 9.87
CA ASN A 193 7.62 -12.35 9.19
C ASN A 193 9.11 -11.98 9.08
N CYS A 194 9.41 -10.71 8.79
CA CYS A 194 10.78 -10.17 8.84
C CYS A 194 11.41 -10.41 10.22
N GLY A 195 10.74 -9.98 11.29
CA GLY A 195 11.21 -10.17 12.67
C GLY A 195 11.45 -11.64 13.01
N ALA A 196 10.52 -12.52 12.66
CA ALA A 196 10.62 -13.96 12.95
C ALA A 196 11.78 -14.65 12.20
N LEU A 197 12.03 -14.25 10.95
CA LEU A 197 13.15 -14.76 10.14
C LEU A 197 14.50 -14.26 10.66
N LEU A 198 14.60 -13.00 11.09
CA LEU A 198 15.80 -12.44 11.72
C LEU A 198 16.08 -13.10 13.07
N PHE A 199 15.05 -13.26 13.90
CA PHE A 199 15.16 -13.93 15.19
C PHE A 199 15.65 -15.38 15.04
N GLN A 200 15.08 -16.14 14.10
CA GLN A 200 15.54 -17.52 13.83
C GLN A 200 17.02 -17.55 13.42
N LYS A 201 17.48 -16.59 12.60
CA LYS A 201 18.88 -16.50 12.18
C LYS A 201 19.81 -16.13 13.33
N TYR A 202 19.41 -15.18 14.16
CA TYR A 202 20.16 -14.79 15.36
C TYR A 202 20.31 -15.96 16.33
N TYR A 203 19.19 -16.64 16.64
CA TYR A 203 19.17 -17.78 17.55
C TYR A 203 20.05 -18.94 17.03
N ALA A 204 19.96 -19.29 15.74
CA ALA A 204 20.81 -20.33 15.15
C ALA A 204 22.31 -20.01 15.22
N ARG A 205 22.71 -18.73 15.10
CA ARG A 205 24.10 -18.29 15.26
C ARG A 205 24.58 -18.43 16.71
N SER A 206 23.74 -18.06 17.68
CA SER A 206 24.08 -18.16 19.10
C SER A 206 24.38 -19.61 19.53
N VAL A 207 23.54 -20.56 19.11
CA VAL A 207 23.71 -21.99 19.40
C VAL A 207 24.97 -22.56 18.75
N ASN A 208 25.27 -22.18 17.50
CA ASN A 208 26.49 -22.63 16.83
C ASN A 208 27.75 -22.12 17.54
N ARG A 209 27.76 -20.89 18.06
CA ARG A 209 28.91 -20.36 18.81
C ARG A 209 29.14 -21.12 20.12
N GLN A 210 28.08 -21.42 20.88
CA GLN A 210 28.21 -22.19 22.12
C GLN A 210 28.77 -23.59 21.88
N LYS A 211 28.40 -24.26 20.78
CA LYS A 211 28.95 -25.58 20.45
C LYS A 211 30.46 -25.56 20.16
N VAL A 212 30.96 -24.50 19.55
CA VAL A 212 32.40 -24.35 19.25
C VAL A 212 33.19 -24.13 20.53
N VAL A 213 32.68 -23.32 21.47
CA VAL A 213 33.34 -23.04 22.75
C VAL A 213 33.39 -24.25 23.67
N VAL A 214 32.39 -25.14 23.61
CA VAL A 214 32.35 -26.37 24.45
C VAL A 214 33.23 -27.50 23.88
N SER A 215 33.67 -27.38 22.62
CA SER A 215 34.55 -28.36 21.97
C SER A 215 36.06 -28.04 22.06
N GLU A 216 36.41 -26.90 22.65
CA GLU A 216 37.79 -26.50 22.99
C GLU A 216 38.05 -26.79 24.47
#